data_AF-A0A7X7V5L3-F1
#
_entry.id   AF-A0A7X7V5L3-F1
#
_cell.length_a   1.000
_cell.length_b   1.000
_cell.length_c   1.000
_cell.angle_alpha   90.00
_cell.angle_beta   90.00
_cell.angle_gamma   90.00
#
_symmetry.space_group_name_H-M   'P 1'
#
loop_
_entity.id
_entity.type
_entity.pdbx_description
1 polymer ?
#
loop_
_entity_poly.entity_id
_entity_poly.type
_entity_poly.pdbx_seq_one_letter_code
_entity_poly.pdbx_strand_id
1 'polypeptide(L)'
;MVTFELAIGILAACLATALLGWGIGLVGLQARCTESAGQIARQLGRDDQQAADEARGRVPEGAAVLVSEAPTEVAVVVSVEASWGAFGPITVEGRAAAPTGGR
;
A
#
# COMPACT_ATOMS: atom_id res chain seq x y z
N MET A 1 -28.27 4.30 36.83
CA MET A 1 -28.48 4.90 35.50
C MET A 1 -27.86 3.93 34.49
N VAL A 2 -28.67 3.16 33.76
CA VAL A 2 -28.17 2.11 32.84
C VAL A 2 -28.18 2.58 31.38
N THR A 3 -29.07 3.51 31.05
CA THR A 3 -29.26 4.00 29.68
C THR A 3 -28.11 4.85 29.17
N PHE A 4 -27.50 5.69 30.02
CA PHE A 4 -26.37 6.53 29.65
C PHE A 4 -25.09 5.71 29.39
N GLU A 5 -24.80 4.76 30.27
CA GLU A 5 -23.65 3.86 30.14
C GLU A 5 -23.77 3.01 28.87
N LEU A 6 -24.96 2.50 28.57
CA LEU A 6 -25.22 1.71 27.37
C LEU A 6 -25.11 2.55 26.10
N ALA A 7 -25.60 3.80 26.11
CA ALA A 7 -25.46 4.72 24.98
C ALA A 7 -23.99 5.01 24.65
N ILE A 8 -23.17 5.30 25.67
CA ILE A 8 -21.72 5.49 25.49
C ILE A 8 -21.06 4.21 25.00
N GLY A 9 -21.43 3.06 25.57
CA GLY A 9 -20.88 1.76 25.18
C GLY A 9 -21.12 1.44 23.70
N ILE A 10 -22.33 1.68 23.19
CA ILE A 10 -22.65 1.47 21.77
C ILE A 10 -21.86 2.44 20.89
N LEU A 11 -21.79 3.72 21.24
CA LEU A 11 -21.03 4.71 20.47
C LEU A 11 -19.55 4.34 20.40
N ALA A 12 -18.95 3.94 21.53
CA ALA A 12 -17.58 3.48 21.60
C ALA A 12 -17.37 2.21 20.75
N ALA A 13 -18.30 1.25 20.81
CA ALA A 13 -18.25 0.03 20.01
C ALA A 13 -18.31 0.35 18.50
N CYS A 14 -19.20 1.23 18.06
CA CYS A 14 -19.29 1.65 16.67
C CYS A 14 -17.99 2.30 16.17
N LEU A 15 -17.39 3.20 16.97
CA LEU A 15 -16.11 3.82 16.63
C LEU A 15 -14.99 2.79 16.55
N ALA A 16 -14.93 1.86 17.50
CA ALA A 16 -13.94 0.78 17.49
C ALA A 16 -14.10 -0.11 16.24
N THR A 17 -15.32 -0.50 15.88
CA THR A 17 -15.60 -1.29 14.68
C THR A 17 -15.20 -0.54 13.41
N ALA A 18 -15.48 0.76 13.32
CA ALA A 18 -15.09 1.59 12.17
C ALA A 18 -13.56 1.67 12.03
N LEU A 19 -12.85 1.89 13.14
CA LEU A 19 -11.38 1.90 13.15
C LEU A 19 -10.77 0.55 12.76
N LEU A 20 -11.35 -0.56 13.23
CA LEU A 20 -10.91 -1.90 12.83
C LEU A 20 -11.12 -2.13 11.33
N GLY A 21 -12.29 -1.75 10.79
CA GLY A 21 -12.57 -1.82 9.36
C GLY A 21 -11.58 -1.01 8.54
N TRP A 22 -11.26 0.21 9.00
CA TRP A 22 -10.24 1.05 8.38
C TRP A 22 -8.86 0.40 8.41
N GLY A 23 -8.44 -0.14 9.56
CA GLY A 23 -7.17 -0.85 9.71
C GLY A 23 -7.04 -2.05 8.76
N ILE A 24 -8.09 -2.85 8.59
CA ILE A 24 -8.12 -3.95 7.62
C ILE A 24 -7.97 -3.40 6.19
N GLY A 25 -8.60 -2.27 5.87
CA GLY A 25 -8.42 -1.56 4.61
C GLY A 25 -6.97 -1.18 4.33
N LEU A 26 -6.25 -0.68 5.34
CA LEU A 26 -4.83 -0.34 5.24
C LEU A 26 -3.97 -1.58 4.93
N VAL A 27 -4.26 -2.73 5.55
CA VAL A 27 -3.56 -3.99 5.24
C VAL A 27 -3.82 -4.43 3.80
N GLY A 28 -5.06 -4.29 3.31
CA GLY A 28 -5.39 -4.54 1.91
C GLY A 28 -4.64 -3.61 0.95
N LEU A 29 -4.48 -2.34 1.33
CA LEU A 29 -3.72 -1.36 0.56
C LEU A 29 -2.23 -1.71 0.53
N GLN A 30 -1.66 -2.12 1.66
CA GLN A 30 -0.27 -2.59 1.75
C GLN A 30 -0.01 -3.80 0.85
N ALA A 31 -0.93 -4.76 0.83
CA ALA A 31 -0.84 -5.92 -0.05
C ALA A 31 -0.84 -5.51 -1.53
N ARG A 32 -1.69 -4.55 -1.92
CA ARG A 32 -1.73 -4.00 -3.29
C ARG A 32 -0.47 -3.25 -3.67
N CYS A 33 0.08 -2.44 -2.76
CA CYS A 33 1.36 -1.75 -2.97
C CYS A 33 2.50 -2.77 -3.18
N THR A 34 2.52 -3.83 -2.38
CA THR A 34 3.55 -4.88 -2.46
C THR A 34 3.46 -5.68 -3.75
N GLU A 35 2.24 -6.07 -4.16
CA GLU A 35 2.01 -6.76 -5.43
C GLU A 35 2.40 -5.88 -6.63
N SER A 36 2.03 -4.60 -6.60
CA SER A 36 2.39 -3.64 -7.66
C SER A 36 3.90 -3.44 -7.74
N ALA A 37 4.57 -3.25 -6.61
CA ALA A 37 6.03 -3.16 -6.54
C ALA A 37 6.70 -4.41 -7.11
N GLY A 38 6.19 -5.60 -6.77
CA GLY A 38 6.69 -6.88 -7.27
C GLY A 38 6.54 -7.05 -8.77
N GLN A 39 5.40 -6.63 -9.33
CA GLN A 39 5.18 -6.68 -10.78
C GLN A 39 6.12 -5.72 -11.50
N ILE A 40 6.25 -4.47 -11.04
CA ILE A 40 7.13 -3.48 -11.66
C ILE A 40 8.60 -3.93 -11.58
N ALA A 41 9.04 -4.41 -10.41
CA ALA A 41 10.42 -4.88 -10.22
C ALA A 41 10.76 -6.03 -11.18
N ARG A 42 9.84 -7.00 -11.35
CA ARG A 42 10.05 -8.15 -12.26
C ARG A 42 10.11 -7.74 -13.72
N GLN A 43 9.31 -6.77 -14.16
CA GLN A 43 9.35 -6.32 -15.56
C GLN A 43 10.62 -5.50 -15.84
N LEU A 44 11.00 -4.62 -14.92
CA LEU A 44 12.24 -3.86 -15.04
C LEU A 44 13.49 -4.76 -14.97
N GLY A 45 13.49 -5.80 -14.13
CA GLY A 45 14.57 -6.80 -14.11
C GLY A 45 14.72 -7.60 -15.41
N ARG A 46 13.73 -7.54 -16.30
CA ARG A 46 13.75 -8.14 -17.65
C ARG A 46 14.00 -7.13 -18.77
N ASP A 47 14.32 -5.88 -18.44
CA ASP A 47 14.43 -4.75 -19.37
C ASP A 47 13.14 -4.47 -20.17
N ASP A 48 11.97 -4.90 -19.67
CA ASP A 48 10.67 -4.65 -20.31
C ASP A 48 10.03 -3.37 -19.77
N GLN A 49 10.47 -2.23 -20.31
CA GLN A 49 9.98 -0.90 -19.90
C GLN A 49 8.51 -0.69 -20.26
N GLN A 50 8.03 -1.25 -21.36
CA GLN A 50 6.64 -1.10 -21.79
C GLN A 50 5.68 -1.80 -20.81
N ALA A 51 6.00 -3.05 -20.43
CA ALA A 51 5.22 -3.77 -19.42
C ALA A 51 5.33 -3.13 -18.02
N ALA A 52 6.47 -2.49 -17.70
CA ALA A 52 6.61 -1.76 -16.45
C ALA A 52 5.70 -0.52 -16.40
N ASP A 53 5.56 0.22 -17.50
CA ASP A 53 4.67 1.38 -17.59
C ASP A 53 3.18 0.98 -17.53
N GLU A 54 2.80 -0.13 -18.17
CA GLU A 54 1.46 -0.71 -17.99
C GLU A 54 1.20 -1.15 -16.54
N ALA A 55 2.21 -1.69 -15.85
CA ALA A 55 2.10 -2.05 -14.44
C ALA A 55 1.98 -0.81 -13.54
N ARG A 56 2.65 0.30 -13.87
CA ARG A 56 2.47 1.59 -13.17
C ARG A 56 1.04 2.11 -13.27
N GLY A 57 0.37 1.89 -14.40
CA GLY A 57 -1.05 2.23 -14.57
C GLY A 57 -2.01 1.46 -13.66
N ARG A 58 -1.58 0.37 -13.02
CA ARG A 58 -2.38 -0.45 -12.09
C ARG A 58 -2.08 -0.20 -10.62
N VAL A 59 -1.17 0.73 -10.32
CA VAL A 59 -0.80 1.14 -8.97
C VAL A 59 -2.00 1.84 -8.29
N PRO A 60 -2.19 1.71 -6.95
CA PRO A 60 -3.24 2.43 -6.24
C PRO A 60 -3.23 3.94 -6.49
N GLU A 61 -4.41 4.56 -6.56
CA GLU A 61 -4.54 6.01 -6.76
C GLU A 61 -3.79 6.80 -5.68
N GLY A 62 -3.10 7.87 -6.09
CA GLY A 62 -2.33 8.72 -5.18
C GLY A 62 -1.02 8.10 -4.67
N ALA A 63 -0.63 6.91 -5.14
CA ALA A 63 0.62 6.30 -4.74
C ALA A 63 1.83 6.87 -5.49
N ALA A 64 2.93 7.05 -4.79
CA ALA A 64 4.24 7.35 -5.34
C ALA A 64 5.01 6.05 -5.62
N VAL A 65 5.66 5.98 -6.78
CA VAL A 65 6.49 4.84 -7.17
C VAL A 65 7.95 5.29 -7.26
N LEU A 66 8.79 4.70 -6.44
CA LEU A 66 10.25 4.89 -6.42
C LEU A 66 10.91 3.64 -6.97
N VAL A 67 11.68 3.79 -8.04
CA VAL A 67 12.48 2.73 -8.65
C VAL A 67 13.94 3.03 -8.38
N SER A 68 14.65 2.07 -7.80
CA SER A 68 16.08 2.10 -7.57
C SER A 68 16.72 0.96 -8.34
N GLU A 69 17.40 1.29 -9.44
CA GLU A 69 18.15 0.34 -10.25
C GLU A 69 19.56 0.19 -9.68
N ALA A 70 19.94 -1.04 -9.35
CA ALA A 70 21.28 -1.42 -8.97
C ALA A 70 21.86 -2.41 -10.00
N PRO A 71 23.19 -2.61 -10.04
CA PRO A 71 23.83 -3.47 -11.05
C PRO A 71 23.34 -4.91 -11.06
N THR A 72 22.83 -5.41 -9.92
CA THR A 72 22.43 -6.80 -9.72
C THR A 72 20.95 -6.97 -9.41
N GLU A 73 20.23 -5.87 -9.12
CA GLU A 73 18.81 -5.91 -8.76
C GLU A 73 18.10 -4.60 -9.09
N VAL A 74 16.81 -4.69 -9.39
CA VAL A 74 15.91 -3.54 -9.44
C VAL A 74 14.99 -3.59 -8.23
N ALA A 75 15.08 -2.59 -7.37
CA ALA A 75 14.20 -2.42 -6.22
C ALA A 75 13.11 -1.39 -6.53
N VAL A 76 11.87 -1.71 -6.18
CA VAL A 76 10.72 -0.83 -6.35
C VAL A 76 10.02 -0.66 -5.02
N VAL A 77 9.73 0.58 -4.67
CA VAL A 77 8.93 0.98 -3.51
C VAL A 77 7.70 1.71 -4.02
N VAL A 78 6.53 1.26 -3.58
CA VAL A 78 5.25 1.92 -3.85
C VAL A 78 4.72 2.40 -2.50
N SER A 79 4.59 3.71 -2.33
CA SER A 79 4.07 4.33 -1.12
C SER A 79 2.76 5.05 -1.39
N VAL A 80 1.83 5.01 -0.45
CA VAL A 80 0.54 5.71 -0.55
C VAL A 80 0.19 6.30 0.81
N GLU A 81 -0.30 7.53 0.81
CA GLU A 81 -0.79 8.17 2.03
C GLU A 81 -2.28 7.91 2.19
N ALA A 82 -2.65 7.28 3.30
CA ALA A 82 -4.03 7.01 3.64
C ALA A 82 -4.45 7.85 4.85
N SER A 83 -5.66 8.40 4.80
CA SER A 83 -6.26 9.16 5.90
C SER A 83 -7.74 8.82 6.07
N TRP A 84 -8.21 8.85 7.31
CA TRP A 84 -9.61 8.65 7.67
C TRP A 84 -10.04 9.73 8.66
N GLY A 85 -10.65 10.80 8.13
CA GLY A 85 -11.03 11.96 8.92
C GLY A 85 -9.82 12.61 9.61
N ALA A 86 -9.84 12.64 10.94
CA ALA A 86 -8.72 13.16 11.75
C ALA A 86 -7.57 12.16 11.94
N PHE A 87 -7.73 10.92 11.50
CA PHE A 87 -6.69 9.89 11.59
C PHE A 87 -5.87 9.87 10.30
N GLY A 88 -4.69 10.49 10.32
CA GLY A 88 -3.75 10.47 9.21
C GLY A 88 -2.90 11.74 9.11
N PRO A 89 -1.94 11.81 8.18
CA PRO A 89 -1.66 10.79 7.16
C PRO A 89 -0.87 9.59 7.72
N ILE A 90 -1.25 8.38 7.29
CA ILE A 90 -0.48 7.15 7.51
C ILE A 90 0.11 6.73 6.16
N THR A 91 1.44 6.68 6.08
CA THR A 91 2.13 6.18 4.89
C THR A 91 2.13 4.66 4.91
N VAL A 92 1.54 4.06 3.88
CA VAL A 92 1.57 2.62 3.64
C VAL A 92 2.51 2.34 2.49
N GLU A 93 3.47 1.44 2.70
CA GLU A 93 4.49 1.12 1.71
C GLU A 93 4.51 -0.36 1.38
N GLY A 94 4.73 -0.66 0.10
CA GLY A 94 5.06 -1.99 -0.40
C GLY A 94 6.40 -1.95 -1.13
N ARG A 95 7.29 -2.89 -0.83
CA ARG A 95 8.61 -2.98 -1.45
C ARG A 95 8.81 -4.36 -2.07
N ALA A 96 9.42 -4.37 -3.24
CA ALA A 96 9.90 -5.59 -3.86
C ALA A 96 11.23 -5.35 -4.56
N ALA A 97 12.02 -6.42 -4.71
CA ALA A 97 13.24 -6.42 -5.49
C ALA A 97 13.23 -7.61 -6.43
N ALA A 98 13.79 -7.44 -7.62
CA ALA A 98 13.98 -8.51 -8.59
C ALA A 98 15.42 -8.47 -9.11
N PRO A 99 16.08 -9.63 -9.33
CA PRO A 99 17.41 -9.66 -9.91
C PRO A 99 17.36 -9.16 -11.36
N THR A 100 18.30 -8.30 -11.72
CA THR A 100 18.55 -7.92 -13.10
C THR A 100 19.34 -9.07 -13.71
N GLY A 101 18.75 -9.82 -14.66
CA GLY A 101 19.42 -10.96 -15.27
C GLY A 101 20.79 -10.54 -15.77
N GLY A 102 21.86 -11.13 -15.22
CA GLY A 102 23.24 -10.64 -15.35
C GLY A 102 23.59 -10.16 -16.75
N ARG A 103 23.78 -8.84 -16.87
CA ARG A 103 24.41 -8.18 -18.02
C ARG A 103 25.93 -8.18 -17.85
#